data_AF-A0A7S0FC43-F1
#
_entry.id   AF-A0A7S0FC43-F1
#
_cell.length_a   1.000
_cell.length_b   1.000
_cell.length_c   1.000
_cell.angle_alpha   90.00
_cell.angle_beta   90.00
_cell.angle_gamma   90.00
#
_symmetry.space_group_name_H-M   'P 1'
#
loop_
_entity.id
_entity.type
_entity.pdbx_description
1 polymer ?
#
loop_
_entity_poly.entity_id
_entity_poly.type
_entity_poly.pdbx_seq_one_letter_code
_entity_poly.pdbx_strand_id
1 'polypeptide(L)'
;PNVSTVVHFGAPSSLDRYVHRLGRTGRMGKSGRSILLLHDFEQSFLSALEGAEGLPPVKEVAVPDLDSDVPVPEALGQPLEELFVGQAYKAWLGYYMFFREEFGWSKEQLVEHASRFAASIGALDADGLPPPIKKKQAIKLKLADVSGLNIMERLPYLEQAEAEDDG
;
A
#
# COMPACT_ATOMS: atom_id res chain seq x y z
N PRO A 1 0.91 19.08 18.17
CA PRO A 1 -0.33 19.89 18.30
C PRO A 1 -0.43 20.87 17.13
N ASN A 2 -1.62 21.12 16.56
CA ASN A 2 -1.87 21.86 15.29
C ASN A 2 -1.68 21.06 13.98
N VAL A 3 -2.22 19.84 13.90
CA VAL A 3 -2.29 19.13 12.62
C VAL A 3 -3.39 19.78 11.76
N SER A 4 -3.04 20.39 10.63
CA SER A 4 -3.99 21.02 9.71
C SER A 4 -4.65 20.02 8.75
N THR A 5 -3.90 19.00 8.35
CA THR A 5 -4.34 18.00 7.38
C THR A 5 -3.92 16.60 7.83
N VAL A 6 -4.84 15.64 7.73
CA VAL A 6 -4.55 14.21 7.83
C VAL A 6 -4.70 13.61 6.44
N VAL A 7 -3.69 12.90 5.95
CA VAL A 7 -3.76 12.15 4.69
C VAL A 7 -3.74 10.67 5.02
N HIS A 8 -4.72 9.95 4.51
CA HIS A 8 -4.87 8.51 4.67
C HIS A 8 -4.53 7.84 3.34
N PHE A 9 -3.62 6.88 3.38
CA PHE A 9 -3.31 5.98 2.27
C PHE A 9 -3.98 4.63 2.55
N GLY A 10 -4.92 4.25 1.69
CA GLY A 10 -5.70 3.04 1.83
C GLY A 10 -6.83 3.12 2.85
N ALA A 11 -7.77 2.19 2.74
CA ALA A 11 -8.87 2.07 3.71
C ALA A 11 -8.35 1.61 5.07
N PRO A 12 -8.75 2.25 6.19
CA PRO A 12 -8.52 1.70 7.51
C PRO A 12 -9.27 0.38 7.69
N SER A 13 -8.73 -0.53 8.52
CA SER A 13 -9.34 -1.83 8.80
C SER A 13 -10.70 -1.74 9.52
N SER A 14 -11.11 -0.57 9.98
CA SER A 14 -12.44 -0.33 10.54
C SER A 14 -12.78 1.17 10.58
N LEU A 15 -14.08 1.47 10.69
CA LEU A 15 -14.58 2.83 10.87
C LEU A 15 -14.05 3.48 12.15
N ASP A 16 -13.99 2.76 13.28
CA ASP A 16 -13.42 3.30 14.53
C ASP A 16 -11.96 3.74 14.38
N ARG A 17 -11.17 2.96 13.61
CA ARG A 17 -9.79 3.32 13.30
C ARG A 17 -9.73 4.57 12.45
N TYR A 18 -10.64 4.74 11.49
CA TYR A 18 -10.78 5.97 10.73
C TYR A 18 -11.08 7.17 11.63
N VAL A 19 -12.08 7.07 12.50
CA VAL A 19 -12.48 8.16 13.42
C VAL A 19 -11.33 8.55 14.36
N HIS A 20 -10.60 7.58 14.91
CA HIS A 20 -9.43 7.85 15.76
C HIS A 20 -8.27 8.55 15.03
N ARG A 21 -8.10 8.28 13.73
CA ARG A 21 -7.11 8.93 12.85
C ARG A 21 -7.57 10.34 12.45
N LEU A 22 -8.84 10.49 12.08
CA LEU A 22 -9.48 11.76 11.76
C LEU A 22 -9.38 12.74 12.92
N GLY A 23 -9.60 12.26 14.15
CA GLY A 23 -9.51 13.05 15.38
C GLY A 23 -8.11 13.59 15.71
N ARG A 24 -7.11 13.46 14.82
CA ARG A 24 -5.80 14.11 14.95
C ARG A 24 -5.82 15.58 14.48
N THR A 25 -6.74 15.95 13.60
CA THR A 25 -6.98 17.33 13.16
C THR A 25 -8.29 17.88 13.75
N GLY A 26 -8.63 19.14 13.48
CA GLY A 26 -9.93 19.72 13.84
C GLY A 26 -10.21 19.90 15.34
N ARG A 27 -9.17 19.87 16.19
CA ARG A 27 -9.34 19.93 17.66
C ARG A 27 -9.56 21.35 18.17
N MET A 28 -10.28 21.45 19.30
CA MET A 28 -10.47 22.69 20.06
C MET A 28 -11.06 23.84 19.21
N GLY A 29 -12.04 23.54 18.37
CA GLY A 29 -12.73 24.53 17.53
C GLY A 29 -11.92 25.02 16.33
N LYS A 30 -10.74 24.46 16.06
CA LYS A 30 -9.96 24.75 14.84
C LYS A 30 -10.51 23.93 13.66
N SER A 31 -10.45 24.49 12.46
CA SER A 31 -10.72 23.73 11.24
C SER A 31 -9.59 22.71 10.97
N GLY A 32 -9.94 21.63 10.29
CA GLY A 32 -9.03 20.56 9.91
C GLY A 32 -9.49 19.90 8.63
N ARG A 33 -8.56 19.33 7.86
CA ARG A 33 -8.85 18.60 6.62
C ARG A 33 -8.45 17.15 6.74
N SER A 34 -9.27 16.25 6.22
CA SER A 34 -8.91 14.86 6.01
C SER A 34 -8.98 14.54 4.51
N ILE A 35 -7.95 13.89 3.99
CA ILE A 35 -7.88 13.40 2.61
C ILE A 35 -7.74 11.89 2.70
N LEU A 36 -8.63 11.16 2.04
CA LEU A 36 -8.63 9.71 1.97
C LEU A 36 -8.31 9.29 0.52
N LEU A 37 -7.17 8.63 0.35
CA LEU A 37 -6.73 8.07 -0.93
C LEU A 37 -7.03 6.56 -0.89
N LEU A 38 -7.94 6.11 -1.74
CA LEU A 38 -8.36 4.72 -1.84
C LEU A 38 -8.01 4.15 -3.20
N HIS A 39 -7.71 2.86 -3.24
CA HIS A 39 -7.79 2.10 -4.47
C HIS A 39 -9.26 1.74 -4.80
N ASP A 40 -9.52 1.42 -6.08
CA ASP A 40 -10.87 1.05 -6.55
C ASP A 40 -11.49 -0.11 -5.76
N PHE A 41 -10.68 -1.08 -5.36
CA PHE A 41 -11.13 -2.23 -4.58
C PHE A 41 -11.46 -1.90 -3.12
N GLU A 42 -11.05 -0.72 -2.64
CA GLU A 42 -11.32 -0.25 -1.26
C GLU A 42 -12.57 0.64 -1.20
N GLN A 43 -13.26 0.87 -2.32
CA GLN A 43 -14.43 1.75 -2.39
C GLN A 43 -15.58 1.31 -1.48
N SER A 44 -15.68 0.03 -1.11
CA SER A 44 -16.69 -0.46 -0.15
C SER A 44 -16.59 0.25 1.22
N PHE A 45 -15.41 0.76 1.57
CA PHE A 45 -15.21 1.56 2.77
C PHE A 45 -15.94 2.91 2.69
N LEU A 46 -16.11 3.50 1.51
CA LEU A 46 -16.87 4.74 1.33
C LEU A 46 -18.34 4.54 1.70
N SER A 47 -18.94 3.43 1.30
CA SER A 47 -20.32 3.09 1.67
C SER A 47 -20.49 2.98 3.18
N ALA A 48 -19.51 2.37 3.88
CA ALA A 48 -19.52 2.30 5.34
C ALA A 48 -19.36 3.68 6.00
N LEU A 49 -18.57 4.56 5.38
CA LEU A 49 -18.33 5.92 5.86
C LEU A 49 -19.56 6.83 5.68
N GLU A 50 -20.26 6.72 4.56
CA GLU A 50 -21.49 7.46 4.26
C GLU A 50 -22.68 7.01 5.12
N GLY A 51 -22.73 5.73 5.48
CA GLY A 51 -23.74 5.18 6.38
C GLY A 51 -23.53 5.51 7.87
N ALA A 52 -22.40 6.11 8.24
CA ALA A 52 -22.05 6.37 9.62
C ALA A 52 -22.61 7.70 10.13
N GLU A 53 -23.30 7.67 11.27
CA GLU A 53 -23.81 8.88 11.91
C GLU A 53 -22.69 9.72 12.56
N GLY A 54 -22.83 11.04 12.52
CA GLY A 54 -21.93 11.96 13.22
C GLY A 54 -20.59 12.23 12.52
N LEU A 55 -20.41 11.72 11.29
CA LEU A 55 -19.25 12.02 10.46
C LEU A 55 -19.56 13.10 9.41
N PRO A 56 -18.56 13.93 9.04
CA PRO A 56 -18.73 14.90 7.96
C PRO A 56 -18.93 14.18 6.62
N PRO A 57 -19.72 14.75 5.70
CA PRO A 57 -19.93 14.15 4.38
C PRO A 57 -18.61 14.05 3.62
N VAL A 58 -18.44 12.96 2.89
CA VAL A 58 -17.30 12.77 1.99
C VAL A 58 -17.56 13.56 0.71
N LYS A 59 -16.57 14.35 0.30
CA LYS A 59 -16.58 15.00 -1.02
C LYS A 59 -15.56 14.29 -1.89
N GLU A 60 -16.03 13.58 -2.90
CA GLU A 60 -15.16 13.02 -3.93
C GLU A 60 -14.48 14.16 -4.71
N VAL A 61 -13.19 13.98 -4.98
CA VAL A 61 -12.36 14.92 -5.73
C VAL A 61 -11.85 14.17 -6.95
N ALA A 62 -12.01 14.76 -8.13
CA ALA A 62 -11.49 14.19 -9.36
C ALA A 62 -9.97 13.96 -9.23
N VAL A 63 -9.53 12.76 -9.60
CA VAL A 63 -8.10 12.43 -9.64
C VAL A 63 -7.46 13.35 -10.69
N PRO A 64 -6.39 14.09 -10.35
CA PRO A 64 -5.68 14.89 -11.33
C PRO A 64 -5.09 13.97 -12.40
N ASP A 65 -5.07 14.46 -13.64
CA ASP A 65 -4.41 13.76 -14.74
C ASP A 65 -2.93 13.59 -14.39
N LEU A 66 -2.47 12.34 -14.28
CA LEU A 66 -1.08 12.04 -13.90
C LEU A 66 -0.10 12.32 -15.04
N ASP A 67 -0.58 12.47 -16.28
CA ASP A 67 0.19 12.91 -17.44
C ASP A 67 0.25 14.44 -17.56
N SER A 68 -0.44 15.16 -16.67
CA SER A 68 -0.34 16.62 -16.63
C SER A 68 1.02 17.08 -16.10
N ASP A 69 1.40 18.32 -16.43
CA ASP A 69 2.69 18.94 -16.13
C ASP A 69 2.85 19.29 -14.63
N VAL A 70 2.34 18.44 -13.74
CA VAL A 70 2.52 18.56 -12.29
C VAL A 70 3.97 18.26 -11.98
N PRO A 71 4.72 19.19 -11.36
CA PRO A 71 6.09 18.93 -10.98
C PRO A 71 6.15 17.73 -10.03
N VAL A 72 6.73 16.63 -10.50
CA VAL A 72 7.06 15.48 -9.67
C VAL A 72 8.33 15.83 -8.89
N PRO A 73 8.33 15.78 -7.54
CA PRO A 73 9.54 15.99 -6.77
C PRO A 73 10.66 15.06 -7.26
N GLU A 74 11.86 15.61 -7.48
CA GLU A 74 13.03 14.85 -7.96
C GLU A 74 13.31 13.60 -7.10
N ALA A 75 13.03 13.68 -5.80
CA ALA A 75 13.15 12.57 -4.86
C ALA A 75 12.32 11.33 -5.25
N LEU A 76 11.20 11.49 -5.96
CA LEU A 76 10.39 10.36 -6.43
C LEU A 76 10.99 9.66 -7.65
N GLY A 77 11.92 10.30 -8.36
CA GLY A 77 12.68 9.69 -9.45
C GLY A 77 13.99 9.05 -9.03
N GLN A 78 14.37 9.18 -7.75
CA GLN A 78 15.58 8.55 -7.22
C GLN A 78 15.35 7.05 -7.01
N PRO A 79 16.34 6.19 -7.30
CA PRO A 79 16.22 4.77 -7.03
C PRO A 79 15.99 4.52 -5.54
N LEU A 80 15.07 3.61 -5.23
CA LEU A 80 14.83 3.14 -3.87
C LEU A 80 15.79 1.99 -3.55
N GLU A 81 16.26 1.92 -2.30
CA GLU A 81 17.10 0.80 -1.85
C GLU A 81 16.37 -0.54 -1.95
N GLU A 82 17.04 -1.56 -2.50
CA GLU A 82 16.44 -2.87 -2.74
C GLU A 82 15.89 -3.52 -1.47
N LEU A 83 16.54 -3.29 -0.32
CA LEU A 83 16.10 -3.79 0.98
C LEU A 83 14.72 -3.26 1.35
N PHE A 84 14.50 -1.94 1.24
CA PHE A 84 13.22 -1.33 1.58
C PHE A 84 12.12 -1.71 0.60
N VAL A 85 12.46 -1.79 -0.69
CA VAL A 85 11.55 -2.26 -1.74
C VAL A 85 11.09 -3.69 -1.46
N GLY A 86 12.01 -4.61 -1.20
CA GLY A 86 11.70 -5.99 -0.88
C GLY A 86 10.87 -6.13 0.41
N GLN A 87 11.17 -5.34 1.44
CA GLN A 87 10.38 -5.32 2.68
C GLN A 87 8.97 -4.76 2.46
N ALA A 88 8.82 -3.68 1.70
CA ALA A 88 7.53 -3.06 1.37
C ALA A 88 6.63 -4.02 0.59
N TYR A 89 7.17 -4.66 -0.46
CA TYR A 89 6.46 -5.68 -1.23
C TYR A 89 5.99 -6.85 -0.34
N LYS A 90 6.89 -7.35 0.52
CA LYS A 90 6.59 -8.43 1.47
C LYS A 90 5.46 -8.06 2.43
N ALA A 91 5.50 -6.83 2.96
CA ALA A 91 4.51 -6.32 3.89
C ALA A 91 3.15 -6.14 3.20
N TRP A 92 3.14 -5.56 2.00
CA TRP A 92 1.94 -5.37 1.18
C TRP A 92 1.26 -6.71 0.90
N LEU A 93 2.03 -7.70 0.41
CA LEU A 93 1.50 -9.03 0.10
C LEU A 93 0.92 -9.71 1.33
N GLY A 94 1.59 -9.62 2.48
CA GLY A 94 1.10 -10.20 3.72
C GLY A 94 -0.18 -9.54 4.25
N TYR A 95 -0.26 -8.21 4.15
CA TYR A 95 -1.44 -7.45 4.57
C TYR A 95 -2.65 -7.79 3.71
N TYR A 96 -2.53 -7.68 2.38
CA TYR A 96 -3.66 -7.95 1.50
C TYR A 96 -3.99 -9.44 1.38
N MET A 97 -3.05 -10.36 1.64
CA MET A 97 -3.38 -11.79 1.78
C MET A 97 -4.35 -12.04 2.95
N PHE A 98 -4.20 -11.30 4.06
CA PHE A 98 -5.09 -11.40 5.21
C PHE A 98 -6.50 -10.87 4.88
N PHE A 99 -6.58 -9.74 4.19
CA PHE A 99 -7.85 -9.08 3.85
C PHE A 99 -8.47 -9.52 2.52
N ARG A 100 -7.82 -10.42 1.77
CA ARG A 100 -8.25 -10.80 0.40
C ARG A 100 -9.72 -11.20 0.30
N GLU A 101 -10.25 -11.87 1.32
CA GLU A 101 -11.63 -12.39 1.31
C GLU A 101 -12.64 -11.26 1.46
N GLU A 102 -12.29 -10.21 2.21
CA GLU A 102 -13.11 -9.00 2.33
C GLU A 102 -13.21 -8.25 0.99
N PHE A 103 -12.17 -8.33 0.16
CA PHE A 103 -12.16 -7.80 -1.20
C PHE A 103 -12.71 -8.79 -2.25
N GLY A 104 -13.10 -10.00 -1.85
CA GLY A 104 -13.58 -11.04 -2.77
C GLY A 104 -12.51 -11.55 -3.74
N TRP A 105 -11.23 -11.41 -3.42
CA TRP A 105 -10.13 -11.77 -4.30
C TRP A 105 -9.74 -13.24 -4.23
N SER A 106 -9.50 -13.81 -5.43
CA SER A 106 -8.72 -15.03 -5.57
C SER A 106 -7.23 -14.77 -5.23
N LYS A 107 -6.44 -15.84 -5.10
CA LYS A 107 -5.00 -15.70 -4.85
C LYS A 107 -4.27 -15.16 -6.07
N GLU A 108 -4.74 -15.50 -7.26
CA GLU A 108 -4.23 -15.02 -8.53
C GLU A 108 -4.45 -13.52 -8.66
N GLN A 109 -5.65 -13.03 -8.31
CA GLN A 109 -5.94 -11.60 -8.27
C GLN A 109 -5.06 -10.86 -7.25
N LEU A 110 -4.86 -11.44 -6.06
CA LEU A 110 -3.94 -10.88 -5.07
C LEU A 110 -2.52 -10.73 -5.63
N VAL A 111 -2.01 -11.76 -6.32
CA VAL A 111 -0.67 -11.71 -6.94
C VAL A 111 -0.63 -10.68 -8.08
N GLU A 112 -1.68 -10.56 -8.89
CA GLU A 112 -1.77 -9.52 -9.91
C GLU A 112 -1.70 -8.11 -9.29
N HIS A 113 -2.47 -7.85 -8.22
CA HIS A 113 -2.41 -6.58 -7.51
C HIS A 113 -1.05 -6.33 -6.86
N ALA A 114 -0.39 -7.37 -6.34
CA ALA A 114 0.96 -7.28 -5.81
C ALA A 114 1.97 -6.88 -6.90
N SER A 115 1.86 -7.46 -8.09
CA SER A 115 2.73 -7.10 -9.23
C SER A 115 2.48 -5.67 -9.70
N ARG A 116 1.22 -5.21 -9.71
CA ARG A 116 0.89 -3.79 -9.98
C ARG A 116 1.50 -2.86 -8.93
N PHE A 117 1.46 -3.24 -7.66
CA PHE A 117 2.12 -2.49 -6.60
C PHE A 117 3.64 -2.43 -6.81
N ALA A 118 4.29 -3.56 -7.10
CA ALA A 118 5.72 -3.59 -7.41
C ALA A 118 6.06 -2.69 -8.61
N ALA A 119 5.25 -2.71 -9.67
CA ALA A 119 5.41 -1.82 -10.82
C ALA A 119 5.30 -0.33 -10.42
N SER A 120 4.34 0.03 -9.56
CA SER A 120 4.15 1.42 -9.13
C SER A 120 5.31 2.02 -8.33
N ILE A 121 6.16 1.16 -7.76
CA ILE A 121 7.37 1.57 -7.03
C ILE A 121 8.66 1.27 -7.82
N GLY A 122 8.55 0.95 -9.11
CA GLY A 122 9.70 0.68 -9.98
C GLY A 122 10.46 -0.60 -9.65
N ALA A 123 9.81 -1.57 -9.01
CA ALA A 123 10.44 -2.74 -8.42
C ALA A 123 10.30 -4.04 -9.23
N LEU A 124 9.93 -3.94 -10.51
CA LEU A 124 9.95 -5.10 -11.40
C LEU A 124 11.37 -5.33 -11.91
N ASP A 125 11.77 -6.59 -11.98
CA ASP A 125 13.03 -6.98 -12.63
C ASP A 125 12.91 -6.97 -14.17
N ALA A 126 13.99 -7.36 -14.85
CA ALA A 126 14.06 -7.40 -16.31
C ALA A 126 13.03 -8.34 -16.96
N ASP A 127 12.55 -9.35 -16.22
CA ASP A 127 11.53 -10.31 -16.67
C ASP A 127 10.12 -9.87 -16.28
N GLY A 128 9.97 -8.69 -15.66
CA GLY A 128 8.70 -8.15 -15.20
C GLY A 128 8.19 -8.79 -13.91
N LEU A 129 9.04 -9.48 -13.16
CA LEU A 129 8.68 -10.11 -11.88
C LEU A 129 8.92 -9.16 -10.70
N PRO A 130 8.10 -9.25 -9.64
CA PRO A 130 8.24 -8.41 -8.45
C PRO A 130 9.47 -8.81 -7.61
N PRO A 131 9.80 -8.05 -6.54
CA PRO A 131 10.87 -8.42 -5.62
C PRO A 131 10.72 -9.85 -5.08
N PRO A 132 11.83 -10.61 -4.95
CA PRO A 132 11.75 -12.00 -4.57
C PRO A 132 11.24 -12.19 -3.13
N ILE A 133 10.50 -13.27 -2.91
CA ILE A 133 10.11 -13.73 -1.57
C ILE A 133 10.66 -15.13 -1.30
N LYS A 134 10.93 -15.44 -0.02
CA LYS A 134 11.42 -16.78 0.35
C LYS A 134 10.34 -17.82 0.08
N LYS A 135 10.74 -18.99 -0.43
CA LYS A 135 9.85 -20.15 -0.61
C LYS A 135 9.02 -20.49 0.63
N LYS A 136 9.65 -20.48 1.82
CA LYS A 136 8.96 -20.69 3.11
C LYS A 136 7.81 -19.70 3.33
N GLN A 137 7.99 -18.45 2.90
CA GLN A 137 6.95 -17.44 3.01
C GLN A 137 5.83 -17.67 2.00
N ALA A 138 6.15 -17.98 0.75
CA ALA A 138 5.16 -18.31 -0.27
C ALA A 138 4.27 -19.50 0.18
N ILE A 139 4.89 -20.54 0.77
CA ILE A 139 4.17 -21.68 1.36
C ILE A 139 3.27 -21.22 2.52
N LYS A 140 3.78 -20.39 3.44
CA LYS A 140 3.01 -19.88 4.59
C LYS A 140 1.79 -19.07 4.13
N LEU A 141 1.94 -18.27 3.08
CA LEU A 141 0.85 -17.50 2.47
C LEU A 141 -0.03 -18.36 1.55
N LYS A 142 0.30 -19.64 1.34
CA LYS A 142 -0.38 -20.56 0.41
C LYS A 142 -0.39 -20.03 -1.04
N LEU A 143 0.68 -19.35 -1.44
CA LEU A 143 0.89 -18.77 -2.77
C LEU A 143 1.99 -19.48 -3.57
N ALA A 144 2.59 -20.54 -3.04
CA ALA A 144 3.73 -21.22 -3.67
C ALA A 144 3.43 -21.76 -5.08
N ASP A 145 2.18 -22.10 -5.36
CA ASP A 145 1.74 -22.64 -6.66
C ASP A 145 1.07 -21.58 -7.55
N VAL A 146 1.07 -20.31 -7.15
CA VAL A 146 0.44 -19.21 -7.89
C VAL A 146 1.48 -18.52 -8.76
N SER A 147 1.21 -18.41 -10.07
CA SER A 147 2.09 -17.75 -11.02
C SER A 147 2.16 -16.23 -10.79
N GLY A 148 3.29 -15.60 -11.17
CA GLY A 148 3.49 -14.14 -11.07
C GLY A 148 4.28 -13.69 -9.84
N LEU A 149 4.67 -14.62 -8.96
CA LEU A 149 5.60 -14.37 -7.87
C LEU A 149 7.04 -14.72 -8.25
N ASN A 150 7.99 -13.91 -7.80
CA ASN A 150 9.40 -14.26 -7.80
C ASN A 150 9.73 -15.02 -6.50
N ILE A 151 9.95 -16.34 -6.59
CA ILE A 151 10.22 -17.18 -5.42
C ILE A 151 11.65 -17.66 -5.47
N MET A 152 12.45 -17.28 -4.46
CA MET A 152 13.86 -17.64 -4.36
C MET A 152 14.19 -18.29 -3.01
N GLU A 153 15.25 -19.09 -2.96
CA GLU A 153 15.79 -19.65 -1.70
C GLU A 153 16.57 -18.58 -0.91
N ARG A 154 17.27 -17.70 -1.63
CA ARG A 154 18.04 -16.57 -1.09
C ARG A 154 17.48 -15.26 -1.62
N LEU A 155 17.54 -14.22 -0.81
CA LEU A 155 17.01 -12.91 -1.15
C LEU A 155 18.20 -11.97 -1.37
N PRO A 156 18.49 -11.55 -2.62
CA PRO A 156 19.66 -10.73 -2.94
C PRO A 156 19.76 -9.47 -2.09
N TYR A 157 18.62 -8.81 -1.86
CA TYR A 157 18.53 -7.57 -1.10
C TYR A 157 18.74 -7.73 0.42
N LEU A 158 18.74 -8.96 0.97
CA LEU A 158 19.14 -9.20 2.36
C LEU A 158 20.64 -9.46 2.47
N GLU A 159 21.23 -10.13 1.48
CA GLU A 159 22.66 -10.44 1.46
C GLU A 159 23.50 -9.17 1.26
N GLN A 160 23.03 -8.24 0.42
CA GLN A 160 23.68 -6.94 0.23
C GLN A 160 23.69 -6.12 1.53
N ALA A 161 22.57 -6.09 2.26
CA ALA A 161 22.46 -5.36 3.52
C ALA A 161 23.36 -5.95 4.63
N GLU A 162 23.49 -7.29 4.69
CA GLU A 162 24.39 -7.96 5.62
C GLU A 162 25.87 -7.68 5.29
N ALA A 163 26.22 -7.56 3.99
CA ALA A 163 27.59 -7.26 3.57
C ALA A 163 28.01 -5.79 3.80
N GLU A 164 27.05 -4.86 3.86
CA GLU A 164 27.30 -3.43 4.14
C GLU A 164 27.46 -3.12 5.63
N ASP A 165 26.89 -3.94 6.53
CA ASP A 165 27.01 -3.76 8.00
C ASP A 165 28.33 -4.33 8.57
N ASP A 166 28.98 -5.22 7.84
CA ASP A 166 30.24 -5.89 8.21
C ASP A 166 31.52 -5.14 7.73
N GLY A 167 31.39 -4.01 7.03
CA GLY A 167 32.50 -3.24 6.41
C GLY A 167 32.73 -1.86 7.00
#